data_AF-A0A6H0TLE7-F1
#
_entry.id   AF-A0A6H0TLE7-F1
#
_cell.length_a   1.000
_cell.length_b   1.000
_cell.length_c   1.000
_cell.angle_alpha   90.00
_cell.angle_beta   90.00
_cell.angle_gamma   90.00
#
_symmetry.space_group_name_H-M   'P 1'
#
loop_
_entity.id
_entity.type
_entity.pdbx_description
1 polymer ?
#
loop_
_entity_poly.entity_id
_entity_poly.type
_entity_poly.pdbx_seq_one_letter_code
_entity_poly.pdbx_strand_id
1 'polypeptide(L)' 'MKQNKVNNELLHKLRIQHKMSQSELGERLGRAKATISRYETGKKNPSLSTLCAYAEYFGVTVDHLLNK' A
#
# COMPACT_ATOMS: atom_id res chain seq x y z
N MET A 1 -5.83 20.95 -10.76
CA MET A 1 -5.40 19.54 -10.84
C MET A 1 -5.91 18.84 -9.57
N LYS A 2 -6.80 17.85 -9.67
CA LYS A 2 -7.26 17.11 -8.49
C LYS A 2 -6.09 16.24 -7.99
N GLN A 3 -5.72 16.39 -6.73
CA GLN A 3 -4.70 15.53 -6.11
C GLN A 3 -5.33 14.15 -5.89
N ASN A 4 -4.93 13.15 -6.67
CA ASN A 4 -5.38 11.77 -6.46
C ASN A 4 -4.89 11.29 -5.09
N LYS A 5 -5.83 10.91 -4.20
CA LYS A 5 -5.54 10.48 -2.82
C LYS A 5 -5.32 8.97 -2.79
N VAL A 6 -4.39 8.49 -1.97
CA VAL A 6 -4.14 7.04 -1.82
C VAL A 6 -5.38 6.32 -1.24
N ASN A 7 -5.71 5.16 -1.81
CA ASN A 7 -6.76 4.28 -1.33
C ASN A 7 -6.22 3.31 -0.27
N ASN A 8 -6.20 3.74 0.99
CA ASN A 8 -5.62 2.97 2.10
C ASN A 8 -6.37 1.64 2.36
N GLU A 9 -7.68 1.63 2.16
CA GLU A 9 -8.52 0.43 2.29
C GLU A 9 -8.16 -0.63 1.24
N LEU A 10 -7.86 -0.20 0.01
CA LEU A 10 -7.38 -1.10 -1.03
C LEU A 10 -6.01 -1.69 -0.70
N LEU A 11 -5.08 -0.88 -0.16
CA LEU A 11 -3.77 -1.41 0.28
C LEU A 11 -3.94 -2.53 1.32
N HIS A 12 -4.85 -2.33 2.28
CA HIS A 12 -5.20 -3.33 3.27
C HIS A 12 -5.82 -4.58 2.63
N LYS A 13 -6.78 -4.38 1.72
CA LYS A 13 -7.48 -5.45 1.03
C LYS A 13 -6.53 -6.34 0.23
N LEU A 14 -5.62 -5.75 -0.55
CA LEU A 14 -4.62 -6.50 -1.31
C LEU A 14 -3.76 -7.37 -0.39
N ARG A 15 -3.28 -6.83 0.73
CA ARG A 15 -2.51 -7.62 1.70
C ARG A 15 -3.30 -8.82 2.25
N ILE A 16 -4.55 -8.61 2.64
CA ILE A 16 -5.40 -9.66 3.22
C ILE A 16 -5.76 -10.72 2.17
N GLN A 17 -6.02 -10.33 0.92
CA GLN A 17 -6.29 -11.27 -0.18
C GLN A 17 -5.09 -12.20 -0.44
N HIS A 18 -3.88 -11.70 -0.24
CA HIS A 18 -2.64 -12.49 -0.31
C HIS A 18 -2.32 -13.24 0.99
N LYS A 19 -3.20 -13.22 2.00
CA LYS A 19 -3.06 -13.89 3.30
C LYS A 19 -1.80 -13.51 4.08
N MET A 20 -1.34 -12.26 3.92
CA MET A 20 -0.13 -11.77 4.57
C MET A 20 -0.46 -10.96 5.83
N SER A 21 0.38 -11.08 6.84
CA SER A 21 0.48 -10.13 7.95
C SER A 21 1.16 -8.82 7.50
N GLN A 22 1.02 -7.77 8.32
CA GLN A 22 1.71 -6.49 8.05
C GLN A 22 3.23 -6.60 8.17
N SER A 23 3.75 -7.56 8.94
CA SER A 23 5.19 -7.82 9.05
C SER A 23 5.71 -8.45 7.76
N GLU A 24 5.04 -9.49 7.27
CA GLU A 24 5.42 -10.17 6.01
C GLU A 24 5.38 -9.21 4.82
N LEU A 25 4.35 -8.36 4.71
CA LEU A 25 4.33 -7.35 3.65
C LEU A 25 5.44 -6.31 3.85
N GLY A 26 5.70 -5.93 5.10
CA GLY A 26 6.81 -5.06 5.44
C GLY A 26 8.15 -5.62 4.95
N GLU A 27 8.44 -6.88 5.23
CA GLU A 27 9.65 -7.56 4.76
C GLU A 27 9.75 -7.58 3.24
N ARG A 28 8.65 -7.87 2.54
CA ARG A 28 8.62 -7.86 1.06
C ARG A 28 8.86 -6.48 0.45
N LEU A 29 8.38 -5.42 1.10
CA LEU A 29 8.49 -4.04 0.60
C LEU A 29 9.66 -3.26 1.22
N GLY A 30 10.48 -3.89 2.06
CA GLY A 30 11.56 -3.21 2.79
C GLY A 30 11.05 -2.11 3.73
N ARG A 31 9.99 -2.39 4.48
CA ARG A 31 9.33 -1.46 5.42
C ARG A 31 9.06 -2.14 6.76
N ALA A 32 9.10 -1.37 7.84
CA ALA A 32 8.65 -1.88 9.14
C ALA A 32 7.15 -2.17 9.16
N LYS A 33 6.71 -3.18 9.92
CA LYS A 33 5.28 -3.49 10.16
C LYS A 33 4.45 -2.25 10.55
N ALA A 34 4.97 -1.42 11.44
CA ALA A 34 4.30 -0.19 11.88
C ALA A 34 4.09 0.81 10.72
N THR A 35 4.98 0.81 9.74
CA THR A 35 4.87 1.66 8.54
C THR A 35 3.73 1.16 7.65
N ILE A 36 3.64 -0.15 7.40
CA ILE A 36 2.51 -0.76 6.67
C ILE A 36 1.19 -0.45 7.37
N SER A 37 1.12 -0.62 8.70
CA SER A 37 -0.08 -0.28 9.49
C SER A 37 -0.51 1.18 9.33
N ARG A 38 0.44 2.13 9.35
CA ARG A 38 0.14 3.56 9.14
C ARG A 38 -0.37 3.87 7.74
N TYR A 39 0.11 3.15 6.72
CA TYR A 39 -0.40 3.28 5.36
C TYR A 39 -1.84 2.79 5.27
N GLU A 40 -2.10 1.57 5.74
CA GLU A 40 -3.43 0.94 5.67
C GLU A 40 -4.50 1.69 6.50
N THR A 41 -4.08 2.38 7.56
CA THR A 41 -4.98 3.20 8.39
C THR A 41 -5.05 4.66 7.95
N GLY A 42 -4.31 5.06 6.91
CA GLY A 42 -4.25 6.44 6.43
C GLY A 42 -3.56 7.44 7.37
N LYS A 43 -2.93 6.96 8.45
CA LYS A 43 -2.14 7.79 9.37
C LYS A 43 -0.86 8.33 8.73
N LYS A 44 -0.40 7.72 7.64
CA LYS A 44 0.72 8.19 6.82
C LYS A 44 0.43 7.87 5.35
N ASN A 45 0.74 8.78 4.44
CA ASN A 45 0.69 8.49 3.02
C ASN A 45 1.97 7.74 2.58
N PRO A 46 1.84 6.66 1.78
CA PRO A 46 2.98 6.06 1.09
C PRO A 46 3.66 7.06 0.13
N SER A 47 4.98 6.94 -0.04
CA SER A 47 5.69 7.62 -1.13
C SER A 47 5.32 6.99 -2.48
N LEU A 48 5.57 7.70 -3.59
CA LEU A 48 5.45 7.12 -4.94
C LEU A 48 6.26 5.83 -5.07
N SER A 49 7.51 5.80 -4.58
CA SER A 49 8.34 4.59 -4.59
C SER A 49 7.71 3.42 -3.82
N THR A 50 6.98 3.71 -2.73
CA THR A 50 6.26 2.68 -1.99
C THR A 50 5.03 2.22 -2.75
N LEU A 51 4.29 3.13 -3.41
CA LEU A 51 3.16 2.76 -4.26
C LEU A 51 3.62 1.90 -5.45
N CYS A 52 4.76 2.21 -6.07
CA CYS A 52 5.35 1.37 -7.11
C CYS A 52 5.68 -0.02 -6.57
N ALA A 53 6.29 -0.12 -5.39
CA ALA A 53 6.59 -1.43 -4.78
C ALA A 53 5.31 -2.24 -4.46
N TYR A 54 4.24 -1.59 -3.99
CA TYR A 54 2.93 -2.23 -3.85
C TYR A 54 2.40 -2.71 -5.21
N ALA A 55 2.42 -1.84 -6.21
CA ALA A 55 1.93 -2.12 -7.56
C ALA A 55 2.65 -3.32 -8.19
N GLU A 56 3.99 -3.33 -8.14
CA GLU A 56 4.84 -4.42 -8.61
C GLU A 56 4.56 -5.74 -7.86
N TYR A 57 4.49 -5.68 -6.53
CA TYR A 57 4.29 -6.89 -5.71
C TYR A 57 2.90 -7.52 -5.91
N PHE A 58 1.85 -6.70 -6.04
CA PHE A 58 0.47 -7.18 -6.20
C PHE A 58 0.03 -7.30 -7.68
N GLY A 59 0.90 -6.98 -8.65
CA GLY A 59 0.57 -7.07 -10.07
C GLY A 59 -0.53 -6.10 -10.51
N VAL A 60 -0.57 -4.90 -9.93
CA VAL A 60 -1.54 -3.84 -10.25
C VAL A 60 -0.82 -2.57 -10.70
N THR A 61 -1.56 -1.56 -11.19
CA THR A 61 -0.97 -0.25 -11.50
C THR A 61 -1.00 0.68 -10.29
N VAL A 62 -0.13 1.69 -10.25
CA VAL A 62 -0.19 2.72 -9.20
C VAL A 62 -1.54 3.45 -9.22
N ASP A 63 -2.10 3.73 -10.41
CA ASP A 63 -3.42 4.36 -10.53
C ASP A 63 -4.54 3.54 -9.88
N HIS A 64 -4.43 2.20 -9.90
CA HIS A 64 -5.38 1.34 -9.20
C HIS A 64 -5.35 1.57 -7.69
N LEU A 65 -4.20 1.95 -7.12
CA LEU A 65 -4.02 2.23 -5.70
C LEU A 65 -4.51 3.61 -5.26
N LEU A 66 -5.05 4.42 -6.19
CA LEU A 66 -5.50 5.79 -5.94
C LEU A 66 -7.02 5.91 -6.04
N ASN A 67 -7.59 6.85 -5.29
CA ASN A 67 -8.97 7.30 -5.42
C ASN A 67 -9.08 8.30 -6.58
N LYS A 68 -10.15 8.18 -7.37
CA LYS A 68 -10.49 9.06 -8.50
C LYS A 68 -11.15 10.37 -8.05
#